data_AF-A0A2I2Z6W8-F1
#
_entry.id   AF-A0A2I2Z6W8-F1
#
_cell.length_a   1.000
_cell.length_b   1.000
_cell.length_c   1.000
_cell.angle_alpha   90.00
_cell.angle_beta   90.00
_cell.angle_gamma   90.00
#
_symmetry.space_group_name_H-M   'P 1'
#
loop_
_entity.id
_entity.type
_entity.pdbx_description
1 polymer ?
#
loop_
_entity_poly.entity_id
_entity_poly.type
_entity_poly.pdbx_seq_one_letter_code
_entity_poly.pdbx_strand_id
1 'polypeptide(L)'
;MKVTSGRVQQPAKSRESKMQTRILKQDLTGDFESKKNELPDGLNKKRLQILLKGYGEYPTKYRMFIWRSLLQLPENHTAFSTLIDKGTHVAFLNLQKKYPIKSRKLLRVLQRTLSALAHWSVIFSDTPYLPLLAFPFVKLFQNNQLICFEVIATLIINWCQHWFEYFPNPPINILSMIENVLAFHDEELLQHFIDHDITSQLYAWPLLETVFSEVLTREEWLKLFDNIFSNHPSFLLMTVVAYNICSRTPLLSCNLKDDFETVEDMQAKVDQQRVEDEAWYQKQELLRKAEETRREMLLQEEEKMIQQRQRLAAVKRELKVKEMHLQDAARRRFLKLQQDQQEMELRRLDDEIGRKVYMRDREIAATARDLEMRQLELESQKRLYEKNLTENQEAVAKEMRADADAYRRKVDLEEHMFHKLTEAGETRSQKTQKVIKENLAKAEQACLNTDWQIQSLHKQKCDDLQRNKCYQEVAKLLRENRRKEIEIINAMVEEEAKKWKEAEGKEFRLRSAKKASALSDASRKWFLEQEINAAVEHAENPCHKEEPRFQNEQEDSSCLPRTSQLNDSSEMDPSTQISLNRRAVEWDTTGQNLIKKVRNLRQRLTARARHRCQTPHLLAA
;
A
#
# COMPACT_ATOMS: atom_id res chain seq x y z
N MET A 1 89.45 34.89 -74.03
CA MET A 1 88.56 33.80 -74.47
C MET A 1 89.24 32.47 -74.12
N LYS A 2 88.52 31.43 -73.65
CA LYS A 2 89.06 30.16 -73.10
C LYS A 2 90.15 30.33 -72.02
N VAL A 3 89.76 30.24 -70.74
CA VAL A 3 90.70 30.01 -69.62
C VAL A 3 90.64 28.52 -69.25
N THR A 4 91.79 27.91 -69.00
CA THR A 4 91.98 26.46 -68.86
C THR A 4 92.06 25.98 -67.40
N SER A 5 91.84 24.68 -67.19
CA SER A 5 91.85 24.00 -65.87
C SER A 5 93.27 23.89 -65.29
N GLY A 6 93.42 23.93 -63.94
CA GLY A 6 94.77 24.04 -63.35
C GLY A 6 95.00 23.85 -61.84
N ARG A 7 94.23 23.02 -61.10
CA ARG A 7 94.64 22.32 -59.83
C ARG A 7 95.01 23.15 -58.56
N VAL A 8 94.42 22.81 -57.41
CA VAL A 8 95.03 22.71 -56.03
C VAL A 8 93.97 22.09 -55.06
N GLN A 9 94.34 21.67 -53.84
CA GLN A 9 93.57 20.71 -53.00
C GLN A 9 92.94 21.29 -51.72
N GLN A 10 91.73 20.79 -51.39
CA GLN A 10 91.15 20.61 -50.02
C GLN A 10 90.88 21.87 -49.16
N PRO A 11 90.11 21.80 -48.04
CA PRO A 11 89.53 20.62 -47.35
C PRO A 11 88.02 20.39 -47.58
N ALA A 12 87.47 19.42 -46.84
CA ALA A 12 86.16 18.80 -47.09
C ALA A 12 84.94 19.65 -46.70
N LYS A 13 83.83 19.43 -47.41
CA LYS A 13 82.46 19.77 -46.99
C LYS A 13 81.59 18.51 -46.97
N SER A 14 80.55 18.54 -46.13
CA SER A 14 79.60 17.45 -45.92
C SER A 14 78.91 17.00 -47.21
N ARG A 15 78.87 15.68 -47.45
CA ARG A 15 77.93 15.08 -48.40
C ARG A 15 76.57 14.94 -47.74
N GLU A 16 75.54 15.41 -48.42
CA GLU A 16 74.17 14.95 -48.18
C GLU A 16 74.10 13.43 -48.42
N SER A 17 73.38 12.72 -47.56
CA SER A 17 73.03 11.31 -47.78
C SER A 17 71.57 11.11 -47.42
N LYS A 18 70.77 10.68 -48.40
CA LYS A 18 69.35 10.39 -48.21
C LYS A 18 69.20 9.12 -47.37
N MET A 19 69.00 9.25 -46.07
CA MET A 19 68.55 8.13 -45.24
C MET A 19 67.06 7.90 -45.40
N GLN A 20 66.68 6.62 -45.46
CA GLN A 20 65.37 6.17 -45.92
C GLN A 20 64.30 6.33 -44.84
N THR A 21 63.07 6.61 -45.27
CA THR A 21 61.86 6.57 -44.45
C THR A 21 61.58 5.15 -43.96
N ARG A 22 62.19 4.76 -42.83
CA ARG A 22 61.73 3.62 -42.05
C ARG A 22 60.42 3.98 -41.37
N ILE A 23 59.31 3.66 -42.03
CA ILE A 23 57.99 3.61 -41.41
C ILE A 23 58.04 2.50 -40.36
N LEU A 24 58.33 2.87 -39.11
CA LEU A 24 57.95 2.08 -37.96
C LEU A 24 56.42 2.07 -37.94
N LYS A 25 55.82 0.91 -38.23
CA LYS A 25 54.43 0.66 -37.87
C LYS A 25 54.34 0.77 -36.35
N GLN A 26 53.78 1.87 -35.86
CA GLN A 26 53.27 1.90 -34.51
C GLN A 26 52.00 1.04 -34.49
N ASP A 27 51.97 0.03 -33.63
CA ASP A 27 50.73 -0.69 -33.35
C ASP A 27 49.77 0.31 -32.66
N LEU A 28 48.69 0.62 -33.37
CA LEU A 28 47.65 1.55 -32.91
C LEU A 28 46.74 0.87 -31.87
N THR A 29 46.04 1.70 -31.10
CA THR A 29 45.05 1.34 -30.05
C THR A 29 45.65 0.68 -28.79
N GLY A 30 45.78 1.47 -27.71
CA GLY A 30 46.21 0.98 -26.40
C GLY A 30 46.84 2.05 -25.49
N ASP A 31 48.16 2.20 -25.59
CA ASP A 31 49.00 2.69 -24.48
C ASP A 31 49.15 4.22 -24.33
N PHE A 32 48.81 5.01 -25.35
CA PHE A 32 49.09 6.46 -25.35
C PHE A 32 48.32 7.28 -24.30
N GLU A 33 47.18 6.79 -23.80
CA GLU A 33 46.49 7.42 -22.66
C GLU A 33 47.12 7.08 -21.31
N SER A 34 47.80 5.93 -21.16
CA SER A 34 48.38 5.51 -19.89
C SER A 34 49.42 6.52 -19.41
N LYS A 35 50.46 6.71 -20.22
CA LYS A 35 51.64 7.56 -19.93
C LYS A 35 51.35 9.06 -19.82
N LYS A 36 50.22 9.54 -20.35
CA LYS A 36 49.79 10.94 -20.20
C LYS A 36 49.18 11.25 -18.82
N ASN A 37 48.81 10.23 -18.05
CA ASN A 37 48.14 10.40 -16.75
C ASN A 37 49.08 10.13 -15.55
N GLU A 38 50.27 9.60 -15.79
CA GLU A 38 51.32 9.43 -14.79
C GLU A 38 52.02 10.77 -14.53
N LEU A 39 52.16 11.14 -13.26
CA LEU A 39 52.91 12.31 -12.79
C LEU A 39 54.15 11.84 -12.04
N PRO A 40 55.13 12.74 -11.77
CA PRO A 40 56.21 12.47 -10.84
C PRO A 40 55.71 11.91 -9.49
N ASP A 41 56.57 11.12 -8.85
CA ASP A 41 56.32 10.46 -7.56
C ASP A 41 55.13 9.47 -7.52
N GLY A 42 54.69 8.97 -8.69
CA GLY A 42 53.63 7.96 -8.78
C GLY A 42 52.21 8.51 -8.53
N LEU A 43 52.05 9.83 -8.53
CA LEU A 43 50.73 10.46 -8.57
C LEU A 43 50.08 10.25 -9.95
N ASN A 44 48.75 10.27 -10.00
CA ASN A 44 47.98 10.10 -11.23
C ASN A 44 46.98 11.26 -11.40
N LYS A 45 47.03 11.96 -12.55
CA LYS A 45 46.23 13.17 -12.78
C LYS A 45 44.72 12.90 -12.74
N LYS A 46 44.24 11.82 -13.36
CA LYS A 46 42.82 11.41 -13.29
C LYS A 46 42.37 11.10 -11.86
N ARG A 47 43.20 10.40 -11.07
CA ARG A 47 42.90 10.12 -9.65
C ARG A 47 42.83 11.40 -8.81
N LEU A 48 43.73 12.36 -9.05
CA LEU A 48 43.71 13.67 -8.40
C LEU A 48 42.46 14.47 -8.77
N GLN A 49 42.07 14.51 -10.06
CA GLN A 49 40.82 15.14 -10.52
C GLN A 49 39.57 14.51 -9.87
N ILE A 50 39.53 13.18 -9.71
CA ILE A 50 38.42 12.49 -9.02
C ILE A 50 38.34 12.88 -7.54
N LEU A 51 39.48 12.94 -6.84
CA LEU A 51 39.53 13.41 -5.45
C LEU A 51 39.08 14.87 -5.34
N LEU A 52 39.53 15.75 -6.23
CA LEU A 52 39.15 17.16 -6.24
C LEU A 52 37.64 17.35 -6.49
N LYS A 53 37.05 16.59 -7.42
CA LYS A 53 35.59 16.59 -7.64
C LYS A 53 34.79 16.04 -6.46
N GLY A 54 35.36 15.12 -5.68
CA GLY A 54 34.70 14.52 -4.51
C GLY A 54 34.79 15.35 -3.22
N TYR A 55 35.87 16.10 -3.03
CA TYR A 55 36.12 16.88 -1.80
C TYR A 55 36.10 18.41 -2.00
N GLY A 56 35.99 18.89 -3.23
CA GLY A 56 36.04 20.32 -3.59
C GLY A 56 37.45 20.95 -3.53
N GLU A 57 38.36 20.39 -2.74
CA GLU A 57 39.71 20.93 -2.54
C GLU A 57 40.78 19.85 -2.29
N TYR A 58 42.06 20.20 -2.50
CA TYR A 58 43.18 19.35 -2.08
C TYR A 58 43.58 19.59 -0.61
N PRO A 59 43.88 18.53 0.17
CA PRO A 59 44.23 18.68 1.58
C PRO A 59 45.42 19.63 1.79
N THR A 60 45.24 20.66 2.62
CA THR A 60 46.20 21.77 2.83
C THR A 60 47.64 21.33 3.12
N LYS A 61 47.83 20.20 3.82
CA LYS A 61 49.16 19.63 4.09
C LYS A 61 49.91 19.15 2.84
N TYR A 62 49.19 18.71 1.82
CA TYR A 62 49.75 18.09 0.60
C TYR A 62 49.55 18.96 -0.66
N ARG A 63 48.68 19.98 -0.62
CA ARG A 63 48.38 20.89 -1.73
C ARG A 63 49.62 21.37 -2.50
N MET A 64 50.65 21.87 -1.81
CA MET A 64 51.88 22.38 -2.46
C MET A 64 52.71 21.29 -3.16
N PHE A 65 52.67 20.05 -2.67
CA PHE A 65 53.30 18.90 -3.33
C PHE A 65 52.49 18.48 -4.55
N ILE A 66 51.16 18.36 -4.40
CA ILE A 66 50.23 18.06 -5.51
C ILE A 66 50.36 19.07 -6.64
N TRP A 67 50.47 20.37 -6.34
CA TRP A 67 50.70 21.43 -7.33
C TRP A 67 52.03 21.27 -8.07
N ARG A 68 53.15 20.96 -7.37
CA ARG A 68 54.46 20.69 -7.99
C ARG A 68 54.38 19.53 -8.99
N SER A 69 53.72 18.44 -8.62
CA SER A 69 53.57 17.26 -9.48
C SER A 69 52.60 17.48 -10.64
N LEU A 70 51.49 18.24 -10.44
CA LEU A 70 50.54 18.61 -11.50
C LEU A 70 51.15 19.54 -12.55
N LEU A 71 51.98 20.49 -12.10
CA LEU A 71 52.70 21.45 -12.96
C LEU A 71 53.98 20.88 -13.58
N GLN A 72 54.41 19.68 -13.16
CA GLN A 72 55.65 19.01 -13.61
C GLN A 72 56.87 19.94 -13.55
N LEU A 73 57.05 20.64 -12.42
CA LEU A 73 58.11 21.64 -12.28
C LEU A 73 59.51 21.02 -12.44
N PRO A 74 60.44 21.67 -13.16
CA PRO A 74 61.73 21.09 -13.50
C PRO A 74 62.78 21.16 -12.39
N GLU A 75 62.55 21.95 -11.33
CA GLU A 75 63.45 22.18 -10.19
C GLU A 75 64.90 22.50 -10.61
N ASN A 76 65.04 23.37 -11.62
CA ASN A 76 66.30 23.66 -12.29
C ASN A 76 67.13 24.70 -11.51
N HIS A 77 67.72 24.22 -10.41
CA HIS A 77 68.59 24.98 -9.52
C HIS A 77 69.72 25.76 -10.23
N THR A 78 70.32 25.22 -11.29
CA THR A 78 71.47 25.84 -11.98
C THR A 78 71.03 26.98 -12.90
N ALA A 79 69.96 26.80 -13.68
CA ALA A 79 69.38 27.87 -14.48
C ALA A 79 68.85 29.00 -13.59
N PHE A 80 68.16 28.66 -12.50
CA PHE A 80 67.62 29.66 -11.57
C PHE A 80 68.73 30.44 -10.84
N SER A 81 69.80 29.79 -10.39
CA SER A 81 70.97 30.49 -9.82
C SER A 81 71.55 31.50 -10.82
N THR A 82 71.72 31.07 -12.08
CA THR A 82 72.21 31.93 -13.17
C THR A 82 71.33 33.17 -13.42
N LEU A 83 70.02 33.10 -13.13
CA LEU A 83 69.11 34.26 -13.21
C LEU A 83 69.19 35.16 -11.96
N ILE A 84 69.43 34.59 -10.78
CA ILE A 84 69.58 35.32 -9.52
C ILE A 84 70.92 36.06 -9.45
N ASP A 85 71.99 35.47 -9.99
CA ASP A 85 73.34 36.05 -9.99
C ASP A 85 73.46 37.32 -10.86
N LYS A 86 72.54 37.51 -11.83
CA LYS A 86 72.37 38.76 -12.59
C LYS A 86 71.83 39.93 -11.73
N GLY A 87 71.43 39.69 -10.48
CA GLY A 87 70.99 40.73 -9.55
C GLY A 87 69.63 41.35 -9.85
N THR A 88 69.35 42.52 -9.27
CA THR A 88 68.06 43.21 -9.43
C THR A 88 67.97 43.91 -10.78
N HIS A 89 66.91 43.63 -11.55
CA HIS A 89 66.70 44.24 -12.86
C HIS A 89 66.30 45.72 -12.73
N VAL A 90 66.74 46.57 -13.67
CA VAL A 90 66.61 48.04 -13.58
C VAL A 90 65.17 48.51 -13.39
N ALA A 91 64.22 47.86 -14.06
CA ALA A 91 62.78 48.15 -13.96
C ALA A 91 62.21 48.02 -12.53
N PHE A 92 62.79 47.15 -11.69
CA PHE A 92 62.29 46.83 -10.36
C PHE A 92 63.09 47.45 -9.22
N LEU A 93 64.12 48.27 -9.50
CA LEU A 93 64.89 48.99 -8.47
C LEU A 93 63.99 49.84 -7.55
N ASN A 94 63.00 50.51 -8.11
CA ASN A 94 62.03 51.35 -7.39
C ASN A 94 60.68 50.65 -7.12
N LEU A 95 60.61 49.30 -7.14
CA LEU A 95 59.35 48.54 -7.03
C LEU A 95 58.43 49.02 -5.89
N GLN A 96 58.99 49.31 -4.71
CA GLN A 96 58.22 49.79 -3.55
C GLN A 96 57.40 51.07 -3.80
N LYS A 97 57.82 51.93 -4.74
CA LYS A 97 57.08 53.15 -5.11
C LYS A 97 55.91 52.86 -6.06
N LYS A 98 56.02 51.83 -6.90
CA LYS A 98 54.97 51.40 -7.84
C LYS A 98 53.99 50.41 -7.21
N TYR A 99 54.46 49.56 -6.29
CA TYR A 99 53.67 48.52 -5.63
C TYR A 99 53.99 48.48 -4.12
N PRO A 100 53.26 49.22 -3.27
CA PRO A 100 53.62 49.46 -1.86
C PRO A 100 53.34 48.27 -0.91
N ILE A 101 54.29 47.34 -0.79
CA ILE A 101 54.18 46.20 0.13
C ILE A 101 54.66 46.55 1.55
N LYS A 102 53.77 46.43 2.55
CA LYS A 102 54.08 46.64 3.99
C LYS A 102 55.19 45.70 4.52
N SER A 103 55.24 44.45 4.04
CA SER A 103 56.25 43.45 4.46
C SER A 103 57.55 43.57 3.66
N ARG A 104 58.62 44.08 4.30
CA ARG A 104 59.96 44.16 3.71
C ARG A 104 60.52 42.81 3.24
N LYS A 105 60.12 41.68 3.85
CA LYS A 105 60.50 40.34 3.38
C LYS A 105 59.83 40.02 2.04
N LEU A 106 58.51 40.16 1.96
CA LEU A 106 57.76 39.85 0.73
C LEU A 106 58.17 40.77 -0.42
N LEU A 107 58.36 42.07 -0.15
CA LEU A 107 58.88 43.03 -1.12
C LEU A 107 60.22 42.58 -1.73
N ARG A 108 61.17 42.14 -0.89
CA ARG A 108 62.48 41.63 -1.35
C ARG A 108 62.37 40.34 -2.16
N VAL A 109 61.45 39.44 -1.80
CA VAL A 109 61.21 38.22 -2.57
C VAL A 109 60.58 38.56 -3.92
N LEU A 110 59.53 39.39 -3.95
CA LEU A 110 58.87 39.82 -5.19
C LEU A 110 59.86 40.51 -6.13
N GLN A 111 60.67 41.45 -5.63
CA GLN A 111 61.69 42.14 -6.41
C GLN A 111 62.71 41.18 -7.04
N ARG A 112 63.12 40.12 -6.32
CA ARG A 112 64.01 39.07 -6.84
C ARG A 112 63.31 38.19 -7.89
N THR A 113 62.09 37.73 -7.63
CA THR A 113 61.32 36.91 -8.57
C THR A 113 61.02 37.66 -9.88
N LEU A 114 60.55 38.91 -9.79
CA LEU A 114 60.33 39.78 -10.95
C LEU A 114 61.63 40.07 -11.72
N SER A 115 62.74 40.31 -11.02
CA SER A 115 64.05 40.48 -11.67
C SER A 115 64.48 39.22 -12.42
N ALA A 116 64.32 38.03 -11.82
CA ALA A 116 64.63 36.77 -12.47
C ALA A 116 63.76 36.52 -13.72
N LEU A 117 62.48 36.95 -13.69
CA LEU A 117 61.58 36.88 -14.85
C LEU A 117 62.03 37.83 -15.98
N ALA A 118 62.32 39.11 -15.69
CA ALA A 118 62.87 40.04 -16.69
C ALA A 118 64.24 39.60 -17.25
N HIS A 119 65.06 38.94 -16.42
CA HIS A 119 66.33 38.33 -16.83
C HIS A 119 66.18 37.04 -17.65
N TRP A 120 64.98 36.46 -17.68
CA TRP A 120 64.61 35.25 -18.43
C TRP A 120 63.92 35.61 -19.76
N SER A 121 63.05 36.62 -19.77
CA SER A 121 62.53 37.24 -21.01
C SER A 121 62.30 38.74 -20.82
N VAL A 122 62.80 39.54 -21.78
CA VAL A 122 62.89 41.01 -21.67
C VAL A 122 61.51 41.66 -21.54
N ILE A 123 60.46 41.12 -22.19
CA ILE A 123 59.08 41.67 -22.12
C ILE A 123 58.58 41.84 -20.67
N PHE A 124 59.07 41.02 -19.74
CA PHE A 124 58.72 41.07 -18.32
C PHE A 124 59.35 42.24 -17.56
N SER A 125 60.28 43.03 -18.13
CA SER A 125 60.68 44.31 -17.52
C SER A 125 59.61 45.39 -17.67
N ASP A 126 58.83 45.31 -18.75
CA ASP A 126 57.94 46.38 -19.21
C ASP A 126 56.46 46.03 -19.01
N THR A 127 56.16 44.79 -18.58
CA THR A 127 54.80 44.30 -18.30
C THR A 127 54.27 44.91 -16.98
N PRO A 128 53.26 45.80 -17.01
CA PRO A 128 52.85 46.57 -15.82
C PRO A 128 52.13 45.74 -14.78
N TYR A 129 51.35 44.75 -15.21
CA TYR A 129 50.54 43.87 -14.36
C TYR A 129 51.32 42.67 -13.77
N LEU A 130 52.56 42.43 -14.21
CA LEU A 130 53.36 41.30 -13.73
C LEU A 130 53.56 41.25 -12.19
N PRO A 131 53.69 42.38 -11.46
CA PRO A 131 53.71 42.37 -10.00
C PRO A 131 52.40 41.85 -9.38
N LEU A 132 51.24 42.14 -9.99
CA LEU A 132 49.92 41.66 -9.55
C LEU A 132 49.86 40.13 -9.70
N LEU A 133 50.07 39.63 -10.91
CA LEU A 133 50.09 38.19 -11.23
C LEU A 133 51.09 37.40 -10.38
N ALA A 134 52.27 37.96 -10.09
CA ALA A 134 53.32 37.28 -9.34
C ALA A 134 53.11 37.31 -7.81
N PHE A 135 52.44 38.32 -7.26
CA PHE A 135 52.38 38.54 -5.81
C PHE A 135 51.67 37.42 -5.01
N PRO A 136 50.55 36.80 -5.46
CA PRO A 136 49.90 35.69 -4.77
C PRO A 136 50.84 34.49 -4.59
N PHE A 137 51.55 34.11 -5.65
CA PHE A 137 52.53 33.02 -5.61
C PHE A 137 53.74 33.38 -4.74
N VAL A 138 54.21 34.63 -4.78
CA VAL A 138 55.29 35.10 -3.88
C VAL A 138 54.86 35.08 -2.41
N LYS A 139 53.62 35.48 -2.10
CA LYS A 139 53.03 35.46 -0.75
C LYS A 139 52.94 34.02 -0.21
N LEU A 140 52.63 33.06 -1.09
CA LEU A 140 52.51 31.63 -0.80
C LEU A 140 53.87 30.90 -0.68
N PHE A 141 54.73 31.05 -1.68
CA PHE A 141 56.02 30.36 -1.82
C PHE A 141 57.22 31.18 -1.31
N GLN A 142 57.00 32.20 -0.47
CA GLN A 142 58.03 33.12 0.07
C GLN A 142 59.29 32.49 0.72
N ASN A 143 59.25 31.19 1.03
CA ASN A 143 60.36 30.43 1.61
C ASN A 143 61.11 29.55 0.60
N ASN A 144 60.62 29.38 -0.64
CA ASN A 144 61.28 28.64 -1.71
C ASN A 144 61.17 29.42 -3.03
N GLN A 145 62.20 30.23 -3.32
CA GLN A 145 62.20 31.14 -4.47
C GLN A 145 62.29 30.43 -5.83
N LEU A 146 62.93 29.26 -5.90
CA LEU A 146 62.98 28.43 -7.11
C LEU A 146 61.57 28.00 -7.52
N ILE A 147 60.84 27.34 -6.61
CA ILE A 147 59.48 26.88 -6.85
C ILE A 147 58.53 28.06 -7.09
N CYS A 148 58.71 29.17 -6.38
CA CYS A 148 57.95 30.39 -6.65
C CYS A 148 58.13 30.88 -8.10
N PHE A 149 59.38 30.92 -8.59
CA PHE A 149 59.70 31.34 -9.95
C PHE A 149 59.16 30.34 -10.98
N GLU A 150 59.36 29.03 -10.77
CA GLU A 150 58.92 27.99 -11.70
C GLU A 150 57.39 27.88 -11.77
N VAL A 151 56.65 28.05 -10.67
CA VAL A 151 55.18 28.11 -10.69
C VAL A 151 54.70 29.30 -11.55
N ILE A 152 55.30 30.48 -11.39
CA ILE A 152 54.92 31.67 -12.17
C ILE A 152 55.32 31.50 -13.65
N ALA A 153 56.52 31.01 -13.94
CA ALA A 153 56.96 30.76 -15.31
C ALA A 153 56.08 29.72 -16.01
N THR A 154 55.76 28.61 -15.35
CA THR A 154 54.87 27.57 -15.89
C THR A 154 53.43 28.07 -16.05
N LEU A 155 52.93 28.91 -15.13
CA LEU A 155 51.64 29.60 -15.30
C LEU A 155 51.65 30.45 -16.57
N ILE A 156 52.68 31.29 -16.73
CA ILE A 156 52.80 32.21 -17.88
C ILE A 156 52.89 31.45 -19.21
N ILE A 157 53.69 30.37 -19.26
CA ILE A 157 53.88 29.55 -20.48
C ILE A 157 52.60 28.83 -20.91
N ASN A 158 51.74 28.38 -19.98
CA ASN A 158 50.63 27.48 -20.29
C ASN A 158 49.23 28.12 -20.21
N TRP A 159 49.03 29.12 -19.33
CA TRP A 159 47.75 29.82 -19.16
C TRP A 159 47.79 31.25 -19.73
N CYS A 160 48.95 31.92 -19.69
CA CYS A 160 49.11 33.29 -20.19
C CYS A 160 49.79 33.38 -21.56
N GLN A 161 49.98 32.26 -22.28
CA GLN A 161 50.76 32.19 -23.53
C GLN A 161 50.35 33.26 -24.54
N HIS A 162 49.04 33.44 -24.73
CA HIS A 162 48.43 34.35 -25.69
C HIS A 162 48.20 35.77 -25.13
N TRP A 163 48.57 36.05 -23.88
CA TRP A 163 48.33 37.36 -23.24
C TRP A 163 49.22 38.48 -23.80
N PHE A 164 50.27 38.11 -24.53
CA PHE A 164 51.30 39.03 -25.02
C PHE A 164 51.20 39.33 -26.52
N GLU A 165 50.21 38.76 -27.23
CA GLU A 165 50.05 38.93 -28.70
C GLU A 165 49.79 40.39 -29.11
N TYR A 166 49.17 41.18 -28.23
CA TYR A 166 48.82 42.60 -28.45
C TYR A 166 49.57 43.56 -27.51
N PHE A 167 50.64 43.08 -26.87
CA PHE A 167 51.43 43.82 -25.89
C PHE A 167 51.90 45.19 -26.45
N PRO A 168 51.77 46.30 -25.70
CA PRO A 168 51.47 46.41 -24.26
C PRO A 168 49.97 46.42 -23.89
N ASN A 169 49.05 46.31 -24.85
CA ASN A 169 47.61 46.32 -24.57
C ASN A 169 47.15 45.02 -23.87
N PRO A 170 46.01 45.03 -23.16
CA PRO A 170 45.34 43.81 -22.71
C PRO A 170 45.06 42.85 -23.89
N PRO A 171 44.98 41.53 -23.64
CA PRO A 171 44.83 40.53 -24.69
C PRO A 171 43.39 40.48 -25.23
N ILE A 172 43.11 41.31 -26.23
CA ILE A 172 41.80 41.45 -26.89
C ILE A 172 41.30 40.10 -27.44
N ASN A 173 42.19 39.24 -27.93
CA ASN A 173 41.92 37.85 -28.29
C ASN A 173 41.28 37.03 -27.15
N ILE A 174 41.86 37.07 -25.95
CA ILE A 174 41.40 36.32 -24.77
C ILE A 174 40.15 36.96 -24.15
N LEU A 175 40.09 38.29 -24.14
CA LEU A 175 38.94 39.03 -23.65
C LEU A 175 37.71 38.83 -24.56
N SER A 176 37.89 38.80 -25.88
CA SER A 176 36.83 38.44 -26.82
C SER A 176 36.42 36.97 -26.71
N MET A 177 37.34 36.04 -26.41
CA MET A 177 36.95 34.66 -26.07
C MET A 177 36.06 34.59 -24.83
N ILE A 178 36.28 35.46 -23.83
CA ILE A 178 35.43 35.55 -22.64
C ILE A 178 34.07 36.17 -22.99
N GLU A 179 34.03 37.25 -23.79
CA GLU A 179 32.77 37.85 -24.29
C GLU A 179 31.91 36.84 -25.06
N ASN A 180 32.50 36.10 -26.00
CA ASN A 180 31.78 35.09 -26.80
C ASN A 180 31.21 33.94 -25.95
N VAL A 181 31.91 33.54 -24.88
CA VAL A 181 31.45 32.46 -23.99
C VAL A 181 30.46 33.00 -22.95
N LEU A 182 30.54 34.28 -22.57
CA LEU A 182 29.52 34.95 -21.77
C LEU A 182 28.22 35.12 -22.58
N ALA A 183 28.30 35.55 -23.84
CA ALA A 183 27.16 35.65 -24.76
C ALA A 183 26.34 34.35 -24.83
N PHE A 184 27.04 33.21 -24.91
CA PHE A 184 26.44 31.88 -25.00
C PHE A 184 25.77 31.41 -23.70
N HIS A 185 26.10 32.00 -22.54
CA HIS A 185 25.63 31.54 -21.22
C HIS A 185 24.73 32.54 -20.48
N ASP A 186 24.90 33.84 -20.67
CA ASP A 186 24.06 34.91 -20.11
C ASP A 186 24.10 36.13 -21.03
N GLU A 187 23.36 36.05 -22.14
CA GLU A 187 23.27 37.13 -23.13
C GLU A 187 22.68 38.43 -22.54
N GLU A 188 21.76 38.35 -21.58
CA GLU A 188 21.18 39.54 -20.93
C GLU A 188 22.27 40.33 -20.17
N LEU A 189 23.17 39.63 -19.48
CA LEU A 189 24.31 40.25 -18.80
C LEU A 189 25.31 40.88 -19.79
N LEU A 190 25.58 40.23 -20.92
CA LEU A 190 26.43 40.83 -21.96
C LEU A 190 25.75 42.00 -22.68
N GLN A 191 24.45 41.92 -22.98
CA GLN A 191 23.70 43.01 -23.60
C GLN A 191 23.63 44.21 -22.68
N HIS A 192 23.42 44.01 -21.38
CA HIS A 192 23.52 45.08 -20.37
C HIS A 192 24.90 45.75 -20.38
N PHE A 193 25.98 44.98 -20.53
CA PHE A 193 27.32 45.55 -20.69
C PHE A 193 27.46 46.37 -21.98
N ILE A 194 26.97 45.87 -23.11
CA ILE A 194 26.98 46.57 -24.41
C ILE A 194 26.19 47.89 -24.33
N ASP A 195 24.99 47.86 -23.74
CA ASP A 195 24.09 49.02 -23.64
C ASP A 195 24.66 50.16 -22.76
N HIS A 196 25.64 49.87 -21.90
CA HIS A 196 26.33 50.83 -21.03
C HIS A 196 27.81 51.06 -21.41
N ASP A 197 28.24 50.65 -22.62
CA ASP A 197 29.63 50.67 -23.11
C ASP A 197 30.67 49.95 -22.19
N ILE A 198 30.23 49.02 -21.34
CA ILE A 198 31.10 48.28 -20.41
C ILE A 198 31.84 47.20 -21.22
N THR A 199 33.16 47.30 -21.29
CA THR A 199 34.00 46.32 -22.01
C THR A 199 34.55 45.24 -21.09
N SER A 200 34.94 44.10 -21.67
CA SER A 200 35.69 43.04 -20.97
C SER A 200 37.00 43.50 -20.31
N GLN A 201 37.57 44.65 -20.69
CA GLN A 201 38.71 45.25 -19.97
C GLN A 201 38.33 45.74 -18.56
N LEU A 202 37.05 45.93 -18.26
CA LEU A 202 36.54 46.31 -16.93
C LEU A 202 36.14 45.07 -16.10
N TYR A 203 35.32 44.17 -16.65
CA TYR A 203 34.75 43.06 -15.87
C TYR A 203 35.54 41.74 -15.92
N ALA A 204 36.45 41.56 -16.89
CA ALA A 204 37.19 40.31 -17.09
C ALA A 204 38.71 40.47 -16.91
N TRP A 205 39.30 41.59 -17.36
CA TRP A 205 40.75 41.78 -17.26
C TRP A 205 41.28 41.90 -15.81
N PRO A 206 40.66 42.64 -14.87
CA PRO A 206 41.16 42.72 -13.49
C PRO A 206 41.18 41.36 -12.77
N LEU A 207 40.22 40.48 -13.11
CA LEU A 207 40.16 39.10 -12.61
C LEU A 207 41.33 38.25 -13.16
N LEU A 208 41.72 38.45 -14.41
CA LEU A 208 42.86 37.76 -15.03
C LEU A 208 44.20 38.30 -14.53
N GLU A 209 44.41 39.62 -14.51
CA GLU A 209 45.73 40.21 -14.25
C GLU A 209 46.18 40.06 -12.79
N THR A 210 45.23 39.99 -11.86
CA THR A 210 45.44 39.61 -10.44
C THR A 210 45.34 38.10 -10.22
N VAL A 211 44.93 37.35 -11.24
CA VAL A 211 44.54 35.93 -11.19
C VAL A 211 43.64 35.63 -9.98
N PHE A 212 42.54 36.39 -9.88
CA PHE A 212 41.51 36.36 -8.84
C PHE A 212 41.97 36.72 -7.40
N SER A 213 43.19 37.25 -7.19
CA SER A 213 43.71 37.44 -5.82
C SER A 213 43.11 38.59 -5.02
N GLU A 214 42.47 39.56 -5.68
CA GLU A 214 41.84 40.70 -5.02
C GLU A 214 40.32 40.49 -4.80
N VAL A 215 39.69 39.52 -5.49
CA VAL A 215 38.27 39.15 -5.30
C VAL A 215 38.06 37.95 -4.39
N LEU A 216 38.93 36.94 -4.42
CA LEU A 216 38.75 35.72 -3.64
C LEU A 216 39.48 35.78 -2.29
N THR A 217 38.85 35.25 -1.24
CA THR A 217 39.59 34.99 0.00
C THR A 217 40.73 34.00 -0.24
N ARG A 218 41.72 33.98 0.67
CA ARG A 218 42.87 33.07 0.57
C ARG A 218 42.46 31.60 0.40
N GLU A 219 41.34 31.18 0.98
CA GLU A 219 40.90 29.78 0.93
C GLU A 219 40.18 29.46 -0.38
N GLU A 220 39.28 30.35 -0.83
CA GLU A 220 38.62 30.24 -2.14
C GLU A 220 39.65 30.30 -3.28
N TRP A 221 40.65 31.18 -3.20
CA TRP A 221 41.74 31.27 -4.18
C TRP A 221 42.56 29.97 -4.28
N LEU A 222 42.86 29.31 -3.14
CA LEU A 222 43.56 28.01 -3.13
C LEU A 222 42.68 26.89 -3.74
N LYS A 223 41.36 26.92 -3.49
CA LYS A 223 40.38 25.98 -4.08
C LYS A 223 40.23 26.17 -5.59
N LEU A 224 40.24 27.43 -6.05
CA LEU A 224 40.28 27.76 -7.47
C LEU A 224 41.57 27.22 -8.11
N PHE A 225 42.74 27.46 -7.51
CA PHE A 225 44.01 27.02 -8.09
C PHE A 225 44.23 25.50 -8.06
N ASP A 226 43.66 24.79 -7.08
CA ASP A 226 43.54 23.32 -7.16
C ASP A 226 42.85 22.89 -8.46
N ASN A 227 41.80 23.59 -8.88
CA ASN A 227 41.05 23.31 -10.11
C ASN A 227 41.77 23.81 -11.38
N ILE A 228 42.35 25.00 -11.38
CA ILE A 228 43.11 25.54 -12.52
C ILE A 228 44.24 24.58 -12.92
N PHE A 229 45.08 24.16 -11.97
CA PHE A 229 46.21 23.27 -12.26
C PHE A 229 45.81 21.81 -12.54
N SER A 230 44.61 21.40 -12.11
CA SER A 230 44.09 20.05 -12.38
C SER A 230 43.42 19.89 -13.74
N ASN A 231 42.89 20.96 -14.34
CA ASN A 231 42.10 20.90 -15.56
C ASN A 231 42.91 21.33 -16.81
N HIS A 232 42.21 21.71 -17.89
CA HIS A 232 42.78 22.27 -19.12
C HIS A 232 42.99 23.78 -18.97
N PRO A 233 43.98 24.44 -19.62
CA PRO A 233 44.27 25.85 -19.39
C PRO A 233 43.09 26.82 -19.61
N SER A 234 42.18 26.52 -20.54
CA SER A 234 40.96 27.29 -20.76
C SER A 234 40.02 27.36 -19.53
N PHE A 235 40.18 26.49 -18.53
CA PHE A 235 39.43 26.53 -17.26
C PHE A 235 39.58 27.88 -16.53
N LEU A 236 40.72 28.55 -16.65
CA LEU A 236 40.91 29.91 -16.12
C LEU A 236 39.94 30.91 -16.78
N LEU A 237 39.73 30.82 -18.09
CA LEU A 237 38.80 31.70 -18.82
C LEU A 237 37.35 31.36 -18.51
N MET A 238 37.02 30.06 -18.39
CA MET A 238 35.69 29.60 -17.94
C MET A 238 35.38 30.10 -16.52
N THR A 239 36.40 30.22 -15.66
CA THR A 239 36.24 30.78 -14.31
C THR A 239 35.84 32.27 -14.37
N VAL A 240 36.38 33.05 -15.31
CA VAL A 240 36.01 34.47 -15.47
C VAL A 240 34.55 34.62 -15.87
N VAL A 241 34.08 33.81 -16.83
CA VAL A 241 32.66 33.78 -17.22
C VAL A 241 31.78 33.35 -16.06
N ALA A 242 32.12 32.24 -15.39
CA ALA A 242 31.37 31.74 -14.24
C ALA A 242 31.30 32.74 -13.08
N TYR A 243 32.39 33.46 -12.78
CA TYR A 243 32.42 34.49 -11.74
C TYR A 243 31.47 35.65 -12.07
N ASN A 244 31.42 36.09 -13.33
CA ASN A 244 30.51 37.14 -13.77
C ASN A 244 29.04 36.68 -13.70
N ILE A 245 28.73 35.45 -14.13
CA ILE A 245 27.37 34.89 -14.01
C ILE A 245 26.96 34.70 -12.53
N CYS A 246 27.87 34.27 -11.65
CA CYS A 246 27.62 34.23 -10.20
C CYS A 246 27.45 35.64 -9.59
N SER A 247 27.99 36.67 -10.23
CA SER A 247 27.88 38.08 -9.81
C SER A 247 26.80 38.85 -10.59
N ARG A 248 25.91 38.15 -11.32
CA ARG A 248 24.94 38.75 -12.24
C ARG A 248 24.09 39.85 -11.62
N THR A 249 23.50 39.61 -10.45
CA THR A 249 22.57 40.55 -9.80
C THR A 249 23.23 41.91 -9.50
N PRO A 250 24.40 42.01 -8.85
CA PRO A 250 25.05 43.30 -8.67
C PRO A 250 25.62 43.86 -9.99
N LEU A 251 26.05 43.04 -10.94
CA LEU A 251 26.53 43.52 -12.25
C LEU A 251 25.42 44.20 -13.07
N LEU A 252 24.20 43.65 -13.09
CA LEU A 252 23.02 44.27 -13.71
C LEU A 252 22.53 45.53 -12.97
N SER A 253 23.07 45.83 -11.78
CA SER A 253 22.83 47.11 -11.08
C SER A 253 23.88 48.19 -11.40
N CYS A 254 25.00 47.81 -12.03
CA CYS A 254 26.09 48.70 -12.40
C CYS A 254 25.82 49.29 -13.78
N ASN A 255 25.57 50.59 -13.83
CA ASN A 255 25.12 51.31 -15.04
C ASN A 255 26.17 52.34 -15.53
N LEU A 256 27.24 52.53 -14.77
CA LEU A 256 28.35 53.43 -15.09
C LEU A 256 29.67 52.64 -15.13
N LYS A 257 30.65 53.14 -15.88
CA LYS A 257 31.99 52.53 -15.92
C LYS A 257 32.69 52.65 -14.57
N ASP A 258 32.44 53.75 -13.88
CA ASP A 258 32.87 54.07 -12.52
C ASP A 258 32.45 52.98 -11.50
N ASP A 259 31.31 52.28 -11.72
CA ASP A 259 30.87 51.16 -10.87
C ASP A 259 31.83 49.94 -10.90
N PHE A 260 32.77 49.91 -11.85
CA PHE A 260 33.75 48.83 -12.04
C PHE A 260 35.18 49.22 -11.65
N GLU A 261 35.46 50.50 -11.36
CA GLU A 261 36.84 50.95 -11.06
C GLU A 261 37.35 50.43 -9.70
N THR A 262 36.44 50.06 -8.79
CA THR A 262 36.75 49.49 -7.47
C THR A 262 36.26 48.04 -7.33
N VAL A 263 37.19 47.11 -7.58
CA VAL A 263 37.00 45.66 -7.35
C VAL A 263 36.48 45.36 -5.93
N GLU A 264 36.91 46.14 -4.93
CA GLU A 264 36.45 46.03 -3.54
C GLU A 264 34.94 46.32 -3.37
N ASP A 265 34.38 47.29 -4.13
CA ASP A 265 32.95 47.64 -4.05
C ASP A 265 32.07 46.62 -4.79
N MET A 266 32.54 46.08 -5.92
CA MET A 266 31.87 44.95 -6.58
C MET A 266 31.83 43.72 -5.66
N GLN A 267 32.95 43.39 -5.00
CA GLN A 267 33.02 42.29 -4.04
C GLN A 267 32.10 42.53 -2.84
N ALA A 268 32.04 43.76 -2.30
CA ALA A 268 31.15 44.12 -1.21
C ALA A 268 29.67 43.95 -1.57
N LYS A 269 29.25 44.33 -2.79
CA LYS A 269 27.88 44.08 -3.30
C LYS A 269 27.56 42.57 -3.36
N VAL A 270 28.49 41.74 -3.83
CA VAL A 270 28.33 40.27 -3.90
C VAL A 270 28.25 39.64 -2.51
N ASP A 271 29.15 39.99 -1.59
CA ASP A 271 29.15 39.42 -0.24
C ASP A 271 27.97 39.89 0.61
N GLN A 272 27.45 41.12 0.40
CA GLN A 272 26.19 41.54 1.01
C GLN A 272 25.03 40.63 0.58
N GLN A 273 24.87 40.35 -0.72
CA GLN A 273 23.80 39.49 -1.22
C GLN A 273 23.91 38.07 -0.64
N ARG A 274 25.12 37.49 -0.57
CA ARG A 274 25.36 36.17 0.08
C ARG A 274 24.87 36.14 1.53
N VAL A 275 25.13 37.21 2.30
CA VAL A 275 24.69 37.32 3.70
C VAL A 275 23.17 37.47 3.81
N GLU A 276 22.53 38.20 2.90
CA GLU A 276 21.07 38.34 2.85
C GLU A 276 20.38 37.01 2.51
N ASP A 277 20.89 36.27 1.53
CA ASP A 277 20.41 34.93 1.16
C ASP A 277 20.59 33.92 2.32
N GLU A 278 21.77 33.86 2.95
CA GLU A 278 22.02 32.99 4.11
C GLU A 278 21.07 33.31 5.29
N ALA A 279 20.84 34.60 5.58
CA ALA A 279 19.91 35.02 6.62
C ALA A 279 18.45 34.64 6.28
N TRP A 280 18.06 34.69 4.99
CA TRP A 280 16.75 34.24 4.53
C TRP A 280 16.57 32.74 4.71
N TYR A 281 17.55 31.91 4.32
CA TYR A 281 17.50 30.46 4.50
C TYR A 281 17.43 30.05 5.98
N GLN A 282 18.23 30.69 6.85
CA GLN A 282 18.16 30.45 8.31
C GLN A 282 16.77 30.75 8.88
N LYS A 283 16.14 31.84 8.42
CA LYS A 283 14.78 32.22 8.82
C LYS A 283 13.73 31.19 8.36
N GLN A 284 13.86 30.64 7.15
CA GLN A 284 12.96 29.59 6.66
C GLN A 284 13.12 28.27 7.43
N GLU A 285 14.36 27.86 7.75
CA GLU A 285 14.61 26.65 8.53
C GLU A 285 14.00 26.73 9.94
N LEU A 286 14.05 27.90 10.58
CA LEU A 286 13.37 28.16 11.85
C LEU A 286 11.84 28.09 11.73
N LEU A 287 11.26 28.60 10.63
CA LEU A 287 9.83 28.50 10.37
C LEU A 287 9.39 27.05 10.15
N ARG A 288 10.15 26.25 9.38
CA ARG A 288 9.83 24.83 9.15
C ARG A 288 9.83 24.03 10.45
N LYS A 289 10.86 24.21 11.29
CA LYS A 289 10.94 23.60 12.63
C LYS A 289 9.77 24.00 13.54
N ALA A 290 9.38 25.28 13.50
CA ALA A 290 8.21 25.76 14.24
C ALA A 290 6.87 25.24 13.68
N GLU A 291 6.82 24.75 12.44
CA GLU A 291 5.66 24.04 11.90
C GLU A 291 5.68 22.54 12.27
N GLU A 292 6.82 21.87 12.10
CA GLU A 292 7.06 20.47 12.48
C GLU A 292 6.62 20.21 13.93
N THR A 293 7.10 21.00 14.90
CA THR A 293 6.71 20.87 16.31
C THR A 293 5.21 21.10 16.56
N ARG A 294 4.55 21.93 15.74
CA ARG A 294 3.08 22.14 15.86
C ARG A 294 2.31 20.95 15.32
N ARG A 295 2.76 20.35 14.21
CA ARG A 295 2.19 19.13 13.64
C ARG A 295 2.32 17.96 14.63
N GLU A 296 3.47 17.81 15.29
CA GLU A 296 3.69 16.82 16.35
C GLU A 296 2.74 17.01 17.54
N MET A 297 2.59 18.23 18.06
CA MET A 297 1.64 18.52 19.16
C MET A 297 0.19 18.20 18.77
N LEU A 298 -0.22 18.52 17.54
CA LEU A 298 -1.57 18.21 17.04
C LEU A 298 -1.82 16.70 16.97
N LEU A 299 -0.85 15.92 16.49
CA LEU A 299 -0.94 14.45 16.44
C LEU A 299 -1.05 13.84 17.86
N GLN A 300 -0.29 14.36 18.84
CA GLN A 300 -0.38 13.91 20.23
C GLN A 300 -1.75 14.22 20.86
N GLU A 301 -2.36 15.37 20.56
CA GLU A 301 -3.72 15.69 21.03
C GLU A 301 -4.79 14.86 20.31
N GLU A 302 -4.65 14.59 19.01
CA GLU A 302 -5.56 13.68 18.30
C GLU A 302 -5.49 12.26 18.89
N GLU A 303 -4.30 11.74 19.19
CA GLU A 303 -4.16 10.42 19.80
C GLU A 303 -4.83 10.37 21.19
N LYS A 304 -4.62 11.39 22.05
CA LYS A 304 -5.30 11.50 23.35
C LYS A 304 -6.82 11.50 23.17
N MET A 305 -7.35 12.22 22.18
CA MET A 305 -8.78 12.25 21.88
C MET A 305 -9.32 10.91 21.34
N ILE A 306 -8.53 10.18 20.55
CA ILE A 306 -8.85 8.81 20.12
C ILE A 306 -8.87 7.86 21.32
N GLN A 307 -7.86 7.89 22.20
CA GLN A 307 -7.81 7.07 23.41
C GLN A 307 -9.01 7.35 24.34
N GLN A 308 -9.39 8.62 24.54
CA GLN A 308 -10.59 8.98 25.32
C GLN A 308 -11.87 8.42 24.69
N ARG A 309 -12.05 8.55 23.37
CA ARG A 309 -13.19 7.99 22.63
C ARG A 309 -13.25 6.46 22.75
N GLN A 310 -12.12 5.77 22.71
CA GLN A 310 -12.04 4.32 22.91
C GLN A 310 -12.45 3.90 24.33
N ARG A 311 -11.96 4.59 25.37
CA ARG A 311 -12.34 4.34 26.78
C ARG A 311 -13.85 4.54 27.00
N LEU A 312 -14.42 5.64 26.49
CA LEU A 312 -15.86 5.90 26.54
C LEU A 312 -16.67 4.82 25.79
N ALA A 313 -16.18 4.35 24.65
CA ALA A 313 -16.82 3.26 23.90
C ALA A 313 -16.76 1.91 24.66
N ALA A 314 -15.69 1.63 25.42
CA ALA A 314 -15.60 0.43 26.27
C ALA A 314 -16.63 0.47 27.41
N VAL A 315 -16.66 1.56 28.20
CA VAL A 315 -17.63 1.76 29.29
C VAL A 315 -19.08 1.67 28.77
N LYS A 316 -19.36 2.22 27.60
CA LYS A 316 -20.69 2.13 26.95
C LYS A 316 -21.07 0.69 26.55
N ARG A 317 -20.11 -0.16 26.18
CA ARG A 317 -20.37 -1.59 25.92
C ARG A 317 -20.68 -2.33 27.22
N GLU A 318 -19.86 -2.14 28.26
CA GLU A 318 -20.09 -2.77 29.57
C GLU A 318 -21.45 -2.43 30.17
N LEU A 319 -21.82 -1.15 30.15
CA LEU A 319 -23.11 -0.70 30.69
C LEU A 319 -24.27 -1.38 29.96
N LYS A 320 -24.17 -1.53 28.63
CA LYS A 320 -25.20 -2.24 27.84
C LYS A 320 -25.23 -3.75 28.10
N VAL A 321 -24.09 -4.39 28.40
CA VAL A 321 -24.07 -5.80 28.84
C VAL A 321 -24.76 -5.95 30.20
N LYS A 322 -24.44 -5.07 31.16
CA LYS A 322 -25.08 -5.02 32.49
C LYS A 322 -26.60 -4.78 32.37
N GLU A 323 -27.03 -3.89 31.49
CA GLU A 323 -28.45 -3.65 31.16
C GLU A 323 -29.15 -4.92 30.65
N MET A 324 -28.57 -5.61 29.65
CA MET A 324 -29.12 -6.86 29.13
C MET A 324 -29.18 -7.98 30.18
N HIS A 325 -28.18 -8.07 31.07
CA HIS A 325 -28.20 -9.04 32.18
C HIS A 325 -29.32 -8.75 33.18
N LEU A 326 -29.58 -7.48 33.51
CA LEU A 326 -30.71 -7.10 34.37
C LEU A 326 -32.07 -7.41 33.73
N GLN A 327 -32.20 -7.17 32.42
CA GLN A 327 -33.41 -7.49 31.65
C GLN A 327 -33.65 -9.00 31.59
N ASP A 328 -32.62 -9.81 31.31
CA ASP A 328 -32.75 -11.28 31.28
C ASP A 328 -33.03 -11.85 32.68
N ALA A 329 -32.38 -11.34 33.73
CA ALA A 329 -32.66 -11.73 35.11
C ALA A 329 -34.11 -11.39 35.52
N ALA A 330 -34.67 -10.26 35.08
CA ALA A 330 -36.08 -9.93 35.29
C ALA A 330 -37.01 -10.88 34.52
N ARG A 331 -36.69 -11.19 33.26
CA ARG A 331 -37.44 -12.16 32.43
C ARG A 331 -37.45 -13.57 33.05
N ARG A 332 -36.30 -14.05 33.54
CA ARG A 332 -36.19 -15.35 34.22
C ARG A 332 -37.02 -15.40 35.51
N ARG A 333 -37.01 -14.34 36.32
CA ARG A 333 -37.86 -14.25 37.52
C ARG A 333 -39.36 -14.31 37.19
N PHE A 334 -39.79 -13.61 36.14
CA PHE A 334 -41.18 -13.67 35.68
C PHE A 334 -41.57 -15.08 35.19
N LEU A 335 -40.73 -15.70 34.35
CA LEU A 335 -40.96 -17.06 33.85
C LEU A 335 -41.01 -18.10 34.99
N LYS A 336 -40.12 -17.99 36.00
CA LYS A 336 -40.14 -18.90 37.15
C LYS A 336 -41.39 -18.68 38.01
N LEU A 337 -41.82 -17.43 38.26
CA LEU A 337 -43.08 -17.17 38.96
C LEU A 337 -44.29 -17.78 38.23
N GLN A 338 -44.33 -17.68 36.89
CA GLN A 338 -45.39 -18.30 36.09
C GLN A 338 -45.35 -19.84 36.16
N GLN A 339 -44.16 -20.44 36.12
CA GLN A 339 -43.97 -21.88 36.32
C GLN A 339 -44.42 -22.31 37.72
N ASP A 340 -44.04 -21.58 38.77
CA ASP A 340 -44.40 -21.90 40.16
C ASP A 340 -45.91 -21.82 40.40
N GLN A 341 -46.60 -20.87 39.76
CA GLN A 341 -48.07 -20.81 39.76
C GLN A 341 -48.69 -22.05 39.09
N GLN A 342 -48.16 -22.50 37.96
CA GLN A 342 -48.62 -23.71 37.28
C GLN A 342 -48.33 -24.98 38.10
N GLU A 343 -47.15 -25.09 38.71
CA GLU A 343 -46.80 -26.20 39.61
C GLU A 343 -47.72 -26.26 40.84
N MET A 344 -48.15 -25.11 41.40
CA MET A 344 -49.08 -25.11 42.54
C MET A 344 -50.51 -25.50 42.15
N GLU A 345 -51.04 -25.04 41.02
CA GLU A 345 -52.36 -25.49 40.54
C GLU A 345 -52.35 -26.97 40.13
N LEU A 346 -51.25 -27.48 39.56
CA LEU A 346 -51.09 -28.93 39.31
C LEU A 346 -51.14 -29.74 40.62
N ARG A 347 -50.35 -29.37 41.64
CA ARG A 347 -50.37 -30.05 42.95
C ARG A 347 -51.76 -30.01 43.60
N ARG A 348 -52.47 -28.88 43.50
CA ARG A 348 -53.84 -28.74 43.98
C ARG A 348 -54.81 -29.69 43.25
N LEU A 349 -54.65 -29.86 41.94
CA LEU A 349 -55.42 -30.82 41.14
C LEU A 349 -55.07 -32.26 41.51
N ASP A 350 -53.79 -32.58 41.73
CA ASP A 350 -53.35 -33.89 42.22
C ASP A 350 -53.94 -34.22 43.60
N ASP A 351 -53.98 -33.23 44.52
CA ASP A 351 -54.64 -33.36 45.83
C ASP A 351 -56.17 -33.56 45.70
N GLU A 352 -56.81 -32.95 44.69
CA GLU A 352 -58.24 -33.14 44.39
C GLU A 352 -58.49 -34.54 43.82
N ILE A 353 -57.65 -34.99 42.88
CA ILE A 353 -57.69 -36.35 42.31
C ILE A 353 -57.46 -37.38 43.41
N GLY A 354 -56.45 -37.20 44.27
CA GLY A 354 -56.16 -38.09 45.40
C GLY A 354 -57.34 -38.21 46.37
N ARG A 355 -58.00 -37.09 46.70
CA ARG A 355 -59.24 -37.09 47.50
C ARG A 355 -60.39 -37.83 46.81
N LYS A 356 -60.54 -37.71 45.48
CA LYS A 356 -61.57 -38.45 44.72
C LYS A 356 -61.26 -39.94 44.62
N VAL A 357 -59.99 -40.33 44.41
CA VAL A 357 -59.55 -41.73 44.41
C VAL A 357 -59.80 -42.37 45.78
N TYR A 358 -59.41 -41.71 46.88
CA TYR A 358 -59.67 -42.21 48.23
C TYR A 358 -61.17 -42.44 48.51
N MET A 359 -62.04 -41.52 48.08
CA MET A 359 -63.49 -41.68 48.23
C MET A 359 -64.03 -42.85 47.38
N ARG A 360 -63.61 -42.96 46.11
CA ARG A 360 -63.95 -44.09 45.24
C ARG A 360 -63.50 -45.42 45.84
N ASP A 361 -62.29 -45.49 46.39
CA ASP A 361 -61.73 -46.71 46.94
C ASP A 361 -62.43 -47.12 48.24
N ARG A 362 -62.91 -46.14 49.02
CA ARG A 362 -63.82 -46.37 50.16
C ARG A 362 -65.20 -46.87 49.73
N GLU A 363 -65.74 -46.41 48.61
CA GLU A 363 -67.01 -46.89 48.03
C GLU A 363 -66.86 -48.31 47.46
N ILE A 364 -65.75 -48.61 46.79
CA ILE A 364 -65.39 -49.97 46.34
C ILE A 364 -65.23 -50.89 47.56
N ALA A 365 -64.54 -50.45 48.61
CA ALA A 365 -64.39 -51.22 49.85
C ALA A 365 -65.69 -51.32 50.68
N ALA A 366 -66.72 -50.51 50.42
CA ALA A 366 -68.05 -50.69 50.99
C ALA A 366 -68.84 -51.74 50.19
N THR A 367 -68.95 -51.54 48.87
CA THR A 367 -69.66 -52.48 47.98
C THR A 367 -69.05 -53.88 47.97
N ALA A 368 -67.74 -54.02 48.14
CA ALA A 368 -67.09 -55.33 48.34
C ALA A 368 -67.59 -56.04 49.62
N ARG A 369 -67.69 -55.35 50.76
CA ARG A 369 -68.22 -55.92 52.01
C ARG A 369 -69.72 -56.25 51.91
N ASP A 370 -70.50 -55.44 51.20
CA ASP A 370 -71.91 -55.74 50.93
C ASP A 370 -72.08 -57.00 50.05
N LEU A 371 -71.16 -57.22 49.11
CA LEU A 371 -71.10 -58.44 48.30
C LEU A 371 -70.64 -59.66 49.12
N GLU A 372 -69.65 -59.51 50.01
CA GLU A 372 -69.22 -60.55 50.95
C GLU A 372 -70.38 -60.98 51.88
N MET A 373 -71.13 -60.03 52.45
CA MET A 373 -72.31 -60.34 53.26
C MET A 373 -73.37 -61.11 52.46
N ARG A 374 -73.67 -60.68 51.22
CA ARG A 374 -74.61 -61.40 50.34
C ARG A 374 -74.12 -62.79 49.94
N GLN A 375 -72.80 -62.99 49.79
CA GLN A 375 -72.25 -64.33 49.58
C GLN A 375 -72.50 -65.22 50.80
N LEU A 376 -72.26 -64.72 52.02
CA LEU A 376 -72.52 -65.47 53.25
C LEU A 376 -74.01 -65.78 53.45
N GLU A 377 -74.92 -64.86 53.08
CA GLU A 377 -76.36 -65.10 53.04
C GLU A 377 -76.72 -66.22 52.05
N LEU A 378 -76.19 -66.18 50.83
CA LEU A 378 -76.41 -67.20 49.79
C LEU A 378 -75.81 -68.55 50.17
N GLU A 379 -74.64 -68.60 50.82
CA GLU A 379 -74.07 -69.83 51.36
C GLU A 379 -74.92 -70.41 52.50
N SER A 380 -75.48 -69.56 53.36
CA SER A 380 -76.40 -69.98 54.42
C SER A 380 -77.69 -70.57 53.84
N GLN A 381 -78.30 -69.90 52.85
CA GLN A 381 -79.46 -70.41 52.12
C GLN A 381 -79.14 -71.73 51.40
N LYS A 382 -77.99 -71.83 50.74
CA LYS A 382 -77.53 -73.05 50.07
C LYS A 382 -77.45 -74.23 51.06
N ARG A 383 -76.82 -74.04 52.22
CA ARG A 383 -76.72 -75.09 53.26
C ARG A 383 -78.11 -75.49 53.79
N LEU A 384 -79.05 -74.55 53.89
CA LEU A 384 -80.44 -74.84 54.26
C LEU A 384 -81.14 -75.70 53.18
N TYR A 385 -80.98 -75.37 51.89
CA TYR A 385 -81.53 -76.16 50.79
C TYR A 385 -80.90 -77.55 50.69
N GLU A 386 -79.59 -77.66 50.86
CA GLU A 386 -78.87 -78.95 50.91
C GLU A 386 -79.39 -79.81 52.07
N LYS A 387 -79.55 -79.23 53.26
CA LYS A 387 -80.16 -79.93 54.41
C LYS A 387 -81.57 -80.40 54.10
N ASN A 388 -82.45 -79.52 53.62
CA ASN A 388 -83.84 -79.87 53.29
C ASN A 388 -83.91 -80.95 52.20
N LEU A 389 -82.98 -80.97 51.24
CA LEU A 389 -82.88 -82.03 50.25
C LEU A 389 -82.50 -83.37 50.89
N THR A 390 -81.55 -83.40 51.83
CA THR A 390 -81.20 -84.63 52.56
C THR A 390 -82.34 -85.14 53.46
N GLU A 391 -83.07 -84.24 54.15
CA GLU A 391 -84.23 -84.63 54.97
C GLU A 391 -85.37 -85.21 54.10
N ASN A 392 -85.61 -84.64 52.91
CA ASN A 392 -86.57 -85.19 51.93
C ASN A 392 -86.11 -86.54 51.34
N GLN A 393 -84.82 -86.70 51.03
CA GLN A 393 -84.26 -87.99 50.58
C GLN A 393 -84.38 -89.06 51.69
N GLU A 394 -84.16 -88.70 52.95
CA GLU A 394 -84.39 -89.59 54.08
C GLU A 394 -85.86 -89.96 54.27
N ALA A 395 -86.80 -89.04 54.03
CA ALA A 395 -88.23 -89.30 54.11
C ALA A 395 -88.67 -90.34 53.07
N VAL A 396 -88.31 -90.13 51.80
CA VAL A 396 -88.57 -91.10 50.70
C VAL A 396 -87.88 -92.44 51.00
N ALA A 397 -86.65 -92.43 51.52
CA ALA A 397 -85.95 -93.65 51.91
C ALA A 397 -86.51 -94.35 53.16
N LYS A 398 -87.45 -93.75 53.89
CA LYS A 398 -88.23 -94.39 54.98
C LYS A 398 -89.55 -94.92 54.44
N GLU A 399 -90.21 -94.17 53.56
CA GLU A 399 -91.43 -94.58 52.85
C GLU A 399 -91.21 -95.85 52.01
N MET A 400 -90.19 -95.88 51.15
CA MET A 400 -89.83 -97.06 50.35
C MET A 400 -89.48 -98.31 51.20
N ARG A 401 -89.07 -98.13 52.46
CA ARG A 401 -88.86 -99.24 53.40
C ARG A 401 -90.17 -99.76 53.98
N ALA A 402 -91.10 -98.87 54.34
CA ALA A 402 -92.43 -99.24 54.80
C ALA A 402 -93.20 -100.04 53.73
N ASP A 403 -93.14 -99.61 52.47
CA ASP A 403 -93.79 -100.30 51.35
C ASP A 403 -93.17 -101.69 51.09
N ALA A 404 -91.85 -101.81 51.10
CA ALA A 404 -91.17 -103.10 50.94
C ALA A 404 -91.49 -104.11 52.06
N ASP A 405 -91.71 -103.62 53.28
CA ASP A 405 -92.09 -104.44 54.44
C ASP A 405 -93.60 -104.70 54.52
N ALA A 406 -94.44 -103.91 53.84
CA ALA A 406 -95.84 -104.21 53.62
C ALA A 406 -96.02 -105.28 52.51
N TYR A 407 -95.27 -105.15 51.42
CA TYR A 407 -95.36 -106.05 50.26
C TYR A 407 -94.97 -107.49 50.61
N ARG A 408 -93.86 -107.70 51.32
CA ARG A 408 -93.40 -109.05 51.73
C ARG A 408 -94.44 -109.80 52.56
N ARG A 409 -95.07 -109.13 53.53
CA ARG A 409 -96.14 -109.70 54.39
C ARG A 409 -97.45 -109.99 53.64
N LYS A 410 -97.56 -109.62 52.36
CA LYS A 410 -98.73 -109.90 51.51
C LYS A 410 -98.47 -111.08 50.57
N VAL A 411 -97.27 -111.18 50.02
CA VAL A 411 -96.85 -112.30 49.13
C VAL A 411 -96.96 -113.66 49.83
N ASP A 412 -96.46 -113.77 51.06
CA ASP A 412 -96.49 -115.03 51.85
C ASP A 412 -97.91 -115.56 52.12
N LEU A 413 -98.94 -114.71 52.01
CA LEU A 413 -100.36 -115.08 52.15
C LEU A 413 -101.04 -115.32 50.80
N GLU A 414 -100.57 -114.68 49.73
CA GLU A 414 -101.21 -114.73 48.40
C GLU A 414 -100.65 -115.87 47.52
N GLU A 415 -99.43 -116.37 47.77
CA GLU A 415 -98.97 -117.64 47.17
C GLU A 415 -99.83 -118.84 47.59
N HIS A 416 -100.46 -118.81 48.76
CA HIS A 416 -101.44 -119.84 49.16
C HIS A 416 -102.76 -119.75 48.38
N MET A 417 -103.02 -118.64 47.67
CA MET A 417 -104.15 -118.48 46.74
C MET A 417 -103.77 -118.67 45.27
N PHE A 418 -102.52 -119.04 44.96
CA PHE A 418 -102.03 -119.37 43.60
C PHE A 418 -102.60 -120.68 43.03
N HIS A 419 -103.84 -121.04 43.37
CA HIS A 419 -104.57 -122.20 42.86
C HIS A 419 -105.94 -121.86 42.25
N LYS A 420 -106.37 -120.57 42.23
CA LYS A 420 -107.58 -120.15 41.52
C LYS A 420 -107.49 -118.73 40.92
N LEU A 421 -107.60 -118.66 39.57
CA LEU A 421 -107.89 -117.47 38.74
C LEU A 421 -106.71 -116.45 38.65
N THR A 422 -105.87 -116.36 37.59
CA THR A 422 -106.02 -116.39 36.11
C THR A 422 -106.29 -115.00 35.48
N GLU A 423 -105.41 -114.58 34.54
CA GLU A 423 -105.54 -113.45 33.56
C GLU A 423 -105.58 -111.98 34.10
N ALA A 424 -105.05 -110.92 33.46
CA ALA A 424 -104.21 -110.70 32.25
C ALA A 424 -103.70 -109.22 32.11
N GLY A 425 -102.82 -108.92 31.13
CA GLY A 425 -102.56 -107.57 30.53
C GLY A 425 -101.42 -106.71 31.14
N GLU A 426 -100.49 -106.01 30.44
CA GLU A 426 -100.38 -105.27 29.14
C GLU A 426 -100.79 -103.77 29.18
N THR A 427 -100.15 -102.76 28.52
CA THR A 427 -98.90 -102.58 27.70
C THR A 427 -98.54 -101.06 27.62
N ARG A 428 -97.32 -100.68 27.13
CA ARG A 428 -96.94 -99.50 26.24
C ARG A 428 -95.58 -98.82 26.57
N SER A 429 -95.08 -97.80 25.82
CA SER A 429 -94.87 -97.59 24.35
C SER A 429 -94.20 -96.21 24.07
N GLN A 430 -93.66 -96.01 22.86
CA GLN A 430 -92.73 -94.95 22.39
C GLN A 430 -93.36 -93.56 22.16
N LYS A 431 -92.55 -92.46 22.19
CA LYS A 431 -93.01 -91.10 21.80
C LYS A 431 -91.95 -90.04 21.37
N THR A 432 -90.78 -90.42 20.83
CA THR A 432 -89.61 -89.50 20.73
C THR A 432 -89.10 -89.25 19.30
N GLN A 433 -89.77 -88.40 18.50
CA GLN A 433 -89.29 -88.08 17.13
C GLN A 433 -89.60 -86.64 16.61
N LYS A 434 -89.86 -85.66 17.49
CA LYS A 434 -90.37 -84.32 17.08
C LYS A 434 -89.41 -83.12 17.26
N VAL A 435 -88.20 -83.32 17.79
CA VAL A 435 -87.34 -82.23 18.31
C VAL A 435 -86.26 -81.73 17.32
N ILE A 436 -85.92 -82.50 16.28
CA ILE A 436 -84.64 -82.34 15.57
C ILE A 436 -84.62 -81.20 14.52
N LYS A 437 -85.76 -80.72 14.01
CA LYS A 437 -85.79 -79.81 12.84
C LYS A 437 -85.56 -78.32 13.13
N GLU A 438 -85.72 -77.83 14.36
CA GLU A 438 -85.70 -76.38 14.63
C GLU A 438 -84.30 -75.80 14.89
N ASN A 439 -83.31 -76.63 15.20
CA ASN A 439 -81.98 -76.16 15.64
C ASN A 439 -81.01 -75.83 14.50
N LEU A 440 -81.27 -76.29 13.26
CA LEU A 440 -80.33 -76.11 12.15
C LEU A 440 -80.28 -74.66 11.63
N ALA A 441 -81.45 -74.02 11.49
CA ALA A 441 -81.59 -72.70 10.86
C ALA A 441 -81.00 -71.51 11.66
N LYS A 442 -80.58 -71.72 12.92
CA LYS A 442 -79.99 -70.66 13.76
C LYS A 442 -78.46 -70.59 13.68
N ALA A 443 -77.80 -71.57 13.04
CA ALA A 443 -76.33 -71.62 12.97
C ALA A 443 -75.77 -70.79 11.79
N GLU A 444 -76.38 -70.88 10.61
CA GLU A 444 -75.80 -70.36 9.36
C GLU A 444 -75.70 -68.82 9.32
N GLN A 445 -76.62 -68.12 9.99
CA GLN A 445 -76.64 -66.65 10.06
C GLN A 445 -75.45 -66.07 10.84
N ALA A 446 -74.79 -66.85 11.72
CA ALA A 446 -73.69 -66.37 12.55
C ALA A 446 -72.36 -66.27 11.78
N CYS A 447 -72.03 -67.27 10.97
CA CYS A 447 -70.74 -67.38 10.28
C CYS A 447 -70.50 -66.27 9.24
N LEU A 448 -71.55 -65.87 8.51
CA LEU A 448 -71.46 -64.82 7.49
C LEU A 448 -71.07 -63.44 8.07
N ASN A 449 -71.33 -63.20 9.36
CA ASN A 449 -71.03 -61.92 10.01
C ASN A 449 -69.58 -61.85 10.52
N THR A 450 -68.96 -62.99 10.85
CA THR A 450 -67.55 -63.05 11.28
C THR A 450 -66.57 -62.92 10.12
N ASP A 451 -66.85 -63.53 8.97
CA ASP A 451 -65.93 -63.54 7.82
C ASP A 451 -65.71 -62.13 7.23
N TRP A 452 -66.75 -61.30 7.24
CA TRP A 452 -66.67 -59.90 6.78
C TRP A 452 -65.71 -59.05 7.62
N GLN A 453 -65.69 -59.25 8.94
CA GLN A 453 -64.78 -58.54 9.85
C GLN A 453 -63.32 -58.98 9.64
N ILE A 454 -63.09 -60.27 9.37
CA ILE A 454 -61.75 -60.83 9.13
C ILE A 454 -61.15 -60.25 7.83
N GLN A 455 -61.91 -60.17 6.74
CA GLN A 455 -61.43 -59.58 5.48
C GLN A 455 -61.08 -58.09 5.63
N SER A 456 -61.89 -57.32 6.38
CA SER A 456 -61.64 -55.89 6.62
C SER A 456 -60.31 -55.65 7.34
N LEU A 457 -60.04 -56.40 8.43
CA LEU A 457 -58.79 -56.32 9.19
C LEU A 457 -57.56 -56.77 8.38
N HIS A 458 -57.71 -57.75 7.48
CA HIS A 458 -56.63 -58.17 6.59
C HIS A 458 -56.23 -57.08 5.59
N LYS A 459 -57.21 -56.39 5.00
CA LYS A 459 -56.96 -55.31 4.02
C LYS A 459 -56.17 -54.15 4.65
N GLN A 460 -56.59 -53.70 5.84
CA GLN A 460 -55.92 -52.61 6.56
C GLN A 460 -54.44 -52.90 6.84
N LYS A 461 -54.10 -54.14 7.26
CA LYS A 461 -52.70 -54.53 7.52
C LYS A 461 -51.82 -54.50 6.27
N CYS A 462 -52.36 -54.82 5.09
CA CYS A 462 -51.63 -54.72 3.84
C CYS A 462 -51.31 -53.25 3.48
N ASP A 463 -52.30 -52.36 3.61
CA ASP A 463 -52.17 -50.94 3.30
C ASP A 463 -51.18 -50.22 4.23
N ASP A 464 -51.07 -50.64 5.50
CA ASP A 464 -50.06 -50.15 6.45
C ASP A 464 -48.64 -50.66 6.12
N LEU A 465 -48.50 -51.94 5.77
CA LEU A 465 -47.21 -52.53 5.39
C LEU A 465 -46.64 -51.89 4.12
N GLN A 466 -47.52 -51.56 3.16
CA GLN A 466 -47.14 -50.92 1.89
C GLN A 466 -46.75 -49.45 2.09
N ARG A 467 -47.47 -48.70 2.95
CA ARG A 467 -47.07 -47.33 3.35
C ARG A 467 -45.70 -47.30 4.04
N ASN A 468 -45.41 -48.26 4.93
CA ASN A 468 -44.12 -48.34 5.62
C ASN A 468 -42.95 -48.51 4.62
N LYS A 469 -43.08 -49.39 3.61
CA LYS A 469 -42.08 -49.52 2.53
C LYS A 469 -41.84 -48.20 1.79
N CYS A 470 -42.90 -47.48 1.41
CA CYS A 470 -42.78 -46.19 0.73
C CYS A 470 -42.00 -45.15 1.59
N TYR A 471 -42.25 -45.08 2.90
CA TYR A 471 -41.49 -44.18 3.78
C TYR A 471 -40.01 -44.56 3.90
N GLN A 472 -39.67 -45.85 3.88
CA GLN A 472 -38.27 -46.32 3.90
C GLN A 472 -37.54 -45.96 2.58
N GLU A 473 -38.20 -46.14 1.43
CA GLU A 473 -37.63 -45.78 0.12
C GLU A 473 -37.38 -44.27 0.01
N VAL A 474 -38.34 -43.44 0.44
CA VAL A 474 -38.17 -41.97 0.50
C VAL A 474 -37.04 -41.57 1.46
N ALA A 475 -36.95 -42.21 2.62
CA ALA A 475 -35.87 -41.95 3.58
C ALA A 475 -34.48 -42.38 3.10
N LYS A 476 -34.39 -43.33 2.15
CA LYS A 476 -33.15 -43.72 1.46
C LYS A 476 -32.78 -42.69 0.40
N LEU A 477 -33.71 -42.33 -0.49
CA LEU A 477 -33.50 -41.32 -1.54
C LEU A 477 -33.07 -39.96 -0.97
N LEU A 478 -33.66 -39.51 0.15
CA LEU A 478 -33.26 -38.27 0.83
C LEU A 478 -31.81 -38.30 1.37
N ARG A 479 -31.26 -39.48 1.72
CA ARG A 479 -29.84 -39.62 2.11
C ARG A 479 -28.90 -39.62 0.91
N GLU A 480 -29.36 -40.14 -0.23
CA GLU A 480 -28.59 -40.11 -1.47
C GLU A 480 -28.54 -38.70 -2.08
N ASN A 481 -29.66 -37.95 -2.07
CA ASN A 481 -29.68 -36.55 -2.50
C ASN A 481 -28.73 -35.69 -1.67
N ARG A 482 -28.80 -35.75 -0.32
CA ARG A 482 -27.87 -35.00 0.55
C ARG A 482 -26.40 -35.33 0.30
N ARG A 483 -26.08 -36.56 -0.10
CA ARG A 483 -24.71 -36.97 -0.43
C ARG A 483 -24.26 -36.33 -1.75
N LYS A 484 -25.11 -36.39 -2.79
CA LYS A 484 -24.87 -35.75 -4.08
C LYS A 484 -24.80 -34.23 -3.99
N GLU A 485 -25.62 -33.61 -3.12
CA GLU A 485 -25.56 -32.18 -2.81
C GLU A 485 -24.18 -31.79 -2.23
N ILE A 486 -23.65 -32.58 -1.30
CA ILE A 486 -22.30 -32.37 -0.73
C ILE A 486 -21.20 -32.59 -1.79
N GLU A 487 -21.33 -33.63 -2.62
CA GLU A 487 -20.40 -33.91 -3.73
C GLU A 487 -20.37 -32.75 -4.75
N ILE A 488 -21.53 -32.19 -5.11
CA ILE A 488 -21.67 -31.02 -6.00
C ILE A 488 -21.08 -29.76 -5.35
N ILE A 489 -21.33 -29.51 -4.07
CA ILE A 489 -20.77 -28.36 -3.34
C ILE A 489 -19.24 -28.45 -3.30
N ASN A 490 -18.67 -29.62 -3.01
CA ASN A 490 -17.22 -29.81 -3.01
C ASN A 490 -16.63 -29.61 -4.42
N ALA A 491 -17.26 -30.14 -5.47
CA ALA A 491 -16.83 -29.93 -6.85
C ALA A 491 -16.91 -28.45 -7.28
N MET A 492 -17.94 -27.71 -6.84
CA MET A 492 -18.03 -26.26 -7.05
C MET A 492 -16.89 -25.51 -6.36
N VAL A 493 -16.56 -25.85 -5.11
CA VAL A 493 -15.45 -25.21 -4.37
C VAL A 493 -14.09 -25.52 -5.02
N GLU A 494 -13.89 -26.72 -5.54
CA GLU A 494 -12.68 -27.04 -6.31
C GLU A 494 -12.59 -26.28 -7.63
N GLU A 495 -13.69 -26.15 -8.38
CA GLU A 495 -13.71 -25.33 -9.61
C GLU A 495 -13.53 -23.84 -9.31
N GLU A 496 -14.10 -23.32 -8.22
CA GLU A 496 -13.86 -21.94 -7.79
C GLU A 496 -12.37 -21.73 -7.45
N ALA A 497 -11.75 -22.65 -6.70
CA ALA A 497 -10.33 -22.60 -6.37
C ALA A 497 -9.42 -22.70 -7.62
N LYS A 498 -9.81 -23.47 -8.64
CA LYS A 498 -9.14 -23.49 -9.95
C LYS A 498 -9.32 -22.15 -10.68
N LYS A 499 -10.52 -21.56 -10.65
CA LYS A 499 -10.80 -20.25 -11.29
C LYS A 499 -10.05 -19.09 -10.63
N TRP A 500 -9.91 -19.08 -9.31
CA TRP A 500 -9.07 -18.11 -8.61
C TRP A 500 -7.59 -18.21 -9.03
N LYS A 501 -7.03 -19.43 -9.10
CA LYS A 501 -5.65 -19.63 -9.61
C LYS A 501 -5.51 -19.26 -11.10
N GLU A 502 -6.54 -19.51 -11.91
CA GLU A 502 -6.58 -19.09 -13.31
C GLU A 502 -6.62 -17.56 -13.43
N ALA A 503 -7.31 -16.87 -12.52
CA ALA A 503 -7.38 -15.42 -12.44
C ALA A 503 -6.04 -14.81 -11.99
N GLU A 504 -5.41 -15.31 -10.93
CA GLU A 504 -4.05 -14.90 -10.51
C GLU A 504 -3.03 -15.09 -11.65
N GLY A 505 -3.06 -16.24 -12.32
CA GLY A 505 -2.19 -16.55 -13.46
C GLY A 505 -2.45 -15.68 -14.71
N LYS A 506 -3.63 -15.08 -14.83
CA LYS A 506 -3.96 -14.06 -15.85
C LYS A 506 -3.57 -12.66 -15.39
N GLU A 507 -3.74 -12.33 -14.12
CA GLU A 507 -3.36 -11.02 -13.57
C GLU A 507 -1.83 -10.86 -13.54
N PHE A 508 -1.08 -11.92 -13.20
CA PHE A 508 0.39 -11.94 -13.29
C PHE A 508 0.87 -11.75 -14.74
N ARG A 509 0.20 -12.37 -15.71
CA ARG A 509 0.45 -12.16 -17.14
C ARG A 509 0.12 -10.72 -17.56
N LEU A 510 -0.99 -10.15 -17.10
CA LEU A 510 -1.37 -8.76 -17.37
C LEU A 510 -0.39 -7.75 -16.75
N ARG A 511 0.07 -7.98 -15.51
CA ARG A 511 1.10 -7.15 -14.84
C ARG A 511 2.43 -7.24 -15.59
N SER A 512 2.82 -8.44 -16.03
CA SER A 512 4.03 -8.64 -16.85
C SER A 512 3.92 -7.98 -18.22
N ALA A 513 2.78 -8.11 -18.90
CA ALA A 513 2.51 -7.46 -20.18
C ALA A 513 2.45 -5.93 -20.06
N LYS A 514 1.87 -5.38 -18.97
CA LYS A 514 1.91 -3.95 -18.67
C LYS A 514 3.33 -3.44 -18.41
N LYS A 515 4.20 -4.23 -17.74
CA LYS A 515 5.63 -3.91 -17.60
C LYS A 515 6.35 -3.94 -18.96
N ALA A 516 6.06 -4.93 -19.81
CA ALA A 516 6.64 -5.00 -21.15
C ALA A 516 6.17 -3.85 -22.05
N SER A 517 4.88 -3.46 -22.00
CA SER A 517 4.37 -2.26 -22.67
C SER A 517 5.07 -1.02 -22.12
N ALA A 518 5.10 -0.81 -20.80
CA ALA A 518 5.76 0.35 -20.21
C ALA A 518 7.25 0.46 -20.56
N LEU A 519 7.96 -0.66 -20.70
CA LEU A 519 9.33 -0.69 -21.21
C LEU A 519 9.41 -0.39 -22.71
N SER A 520 8.50 -0.92 -23.52
CA SER A 520 8.39 -0.59 -24.96
C SER A 520 8.04 0.89 -25.18
N ASP A 521 7.13 1.43 -24.38
CA ASP A 521 6.71 2.83 -24.38
C ASP A 521 7.79 3.76 -23.83
N ALA A 522 8.58 3.33 -22.83
CA ALA A 522 9.77 4.05 -22.38
C ALA A 522 10.88 4.05 -23.45
N SER A 523 11.17 2.91 -24.09
CA SER A 523 12.11 2.83 -25.21
C SER A 523 11.64 3.63 -26.43
N ARG A 524 10.32 3.65 -26.70
CA ARG A 524 9.70 4.45 -27.77
C ARG A 524 9.73 5.94 -27.44
N LYS A 525 9.49 6.33 -26.19
CA LYS A 525 9.64 7.72 -25.73
C LYS A 525 11.10 8.16 -25.77
N TRP A 526 12.03 7.33 -25.33
CA TRP A 526 13.47 7.60 -25.43
C TRP A 526 13.93 7.72 -26.89
N PHE A 527 13.48 6.82 -27.78
CA PHE A 527 13.77 6.91 -29.22
C PHE A 527 13.18 8.18 -29.85
N LEU A 528 11.94 8.54 -29.49
CA LEU A 528 11.32 9.80 -29.93
C LEU A 528 12.02 11.02 -29.33
N GLU A 529 12.54 10.96 -28.10
CA GLU A 529 13.35 12.03 -27.50
C GLU A 529 14.74 12.12 -28.16
N GLN A 530 15.33 11.02 -28.61
CA GLN A 530 16.56 11.05 -29.42
C GLN A 530 16.32 11.60 -30.83
N GLU A 531 15.23 11.21 -31.51
CA GLU A 531 14.83 11.79 -32.81
C GLU A 531 14.44 13.27 -32.68
N ILE A 532 13.71 13.67 -31.63
CA ILE A 532 13.40 15.08 -31.36
C ILE A 532 14.68 15.87 -31.05
N ASN A 533 15.61 15.33 -30.26
CA ASN A 533 16.87 16.01 -29.99
C ASN A 533 17.76 16.10 -31.25
N ALA A 534 17.82 15.06 -32.09
CA ALA A 534 18.52 15.11 -33.38
C ALA A 534 17.84 16.07 -34.37
N ALA A 535 16.50 16.15 -34.35
CA ALA A 535 15.76 17.14 -35.12
C ALA A 535 15.99 18.57 -34.61
N VAL A 536 16.15 18.78 -33.30
CA VAL A 536 16.50 20.08 -32.69
C VAL A 536 17.98 20.45 -32.94
N GLU A 537 18.91 19.49 -32.92
CA GLU A 537 20.29 19.71 -33.38
C GLU A 537 20.38 20.05 -34.88
N HIS A 538 19.35 19.72 -35.66
CA HIS A 538 19.20 20.10 -37.07
C HIS A 538 18.24 21.28 -37.31
N ALA A 539 17.50 21.73 -36.31
CA ALA A 539 16.50 22.79 -36.42
C ALA A 539 16.84 23.97 -35.49
N GLU A 540 17.44 24.99 -36.11
CA GLU A 540 17.33 26.40 -35.73
C GLU A 540 18.15 26.85 -34.50
N ASN A 541 19.41 27.15 -34.79
CA ASN A 541 19.97 28.43 -34.39
C ASN A 541 19.45 29.51 -35.38
N PRO A 542 18.96 30.71 -34.97
CA PRO A 542 18.86 31.28 -33.61
C PRO A 542 17.45 31.87 -33.25
N CYS A 543 17.40 32.57 -32.10
CA CYS A 543 16.45 33.64 -31.71
C CYS A 543 15.21 33.34 -30.84
N HIS A 544 15.45 33.36 -29.52
CA HIS A 544 14.82 34.25 -28.50
C HIS A 544 13.31 34.32 -28.22
N LYS A 545 13.05 34.26 -26.89
CA LYS A 545 12.05 35.01 -26.10
C LYS A 545 10.58 34.59 -26.37
N GLU A 546 9.66 34.66 -25.41
CA GLU A 546 9.67 35.34 -24.09
C GLU A 546 8.83 34.56 -23.05
N GLU A 547 8.91 34.93 -21.76
CA GLU A 547 8.20 34.24 -20.65
C GLU A 547 6.73 34.73 -20.43
N PRO A 548 5.90 33.96 -19.67
CA PRO A 548 4.44 34.05 -19.77
C PRO A 548 3.77 35.06 -18.83
N ARG A 549 2.49 35.36 -19.10
CA ARG A 549 1.61 36.15 -18.22
C ARG A 549 0.15 35.69 -18.21
N PHE A 550 -0.36 35.40 -16.99
CA PHE A 550 -1.73 35.66 -16.51
C PHE A 550 -2.93 34.95 -17.21
N GLN A 551 -4.11 34.76 -16.60
CA GLN A 551 -4.54 34.53 -15.19
C GLN A 551 -6.04 34.15 -15.20
N ASN A 552 -6.52 33.34 -14.23
CA ASN A 552 -7.96 33.11 -13.94
C ASN A 552 -8.80 32.52 -15.12
N GLU A 553 -10.10 32.18 -15.04
CA GLU A 553 -11.11 31.95 -13.98
C GLU A 553 -11.97 30.75 -14.48
N GLN A 554 -12.33 29.74 -13.69
CA GLN A 554 -13.56 29.60 -12.86
C GLN A 554 -14.91 29.45 -13.63
N GLU A 555 -15.65 28.41 -13.23
CA GLU A 555 -17.11 28.19 -13.34
C GLU A 555 -17.85 27.97 -14.70
N ASP A 556 -18.08 26.67 -14.97
CA ASP A 556 -19.41 26.01 -14.93
C ASP A 556 -20.44 26.12 -16.08
N SER A 557 -21.43 25.19 -16.03
CA SER A 557 -22.76 25.25 -16.68
C SER A 557 -22.94 24.86 -18.18
N SER A 558 -23.22 23.57 -18.38
CA SER A 558 -24.48 23.05 -18.99
C SER A 558 -24.53 22.43 -20.41
N CYS A 559 -25.46 21.47 -20.52
CA CYS A 559 -26.21 21.02 -21.71
C CYS A 559 -25.52 20.33 -22.92
N LEU A 560 -25.56 18.99 -22.88
CA LEU A 560 -25.99 18.12 -24.00
C LEU A 560 -27.31 18.64 -24.65
N PRO A 561 -27.73 18.26 -25.89
CA PRO A 561 -27.50 16.96 -26.59
C PRO A 561 -27.18 17.16 -28.11
N ARG A 562 -27.57 16.37 -29.16
CA ARG A 562 -28.51 15.23 -29.33
C ARG A 562 -28.25 14.40 -30.62
N THR A 563 -28.40 13.07 -30.50
CA THR A 563 -28.91 12.05 -31.47
C THR A 563 -28.82 12.19 -33.00
N SER A 564 -28.49 11.05 -33.62
CA SER A 564 -29.38 10.31 -34.56
C SER A 564 -29.35 8.80 -34.12
N GLN A 565 -30.41 7.97 -34.11
CA GLN A 565 -31.65 7.79 -34.92
C GLN A 565 -31.34 7.30 -36.35
N LEU A 566 -32.14 6.47 -37.04
CA LEU A 566 -33.56 6.01 -36.95
C LEU A 566 -33.58 4.44 -37.05
N ASN A 567 -34.63 3.59 -37.10
CA ASN A 567 -36.07 3.45 -36.73
C ASN A 567 -36.48 1.97 -37.08
N ASP A 568 -37.68 1.35 -37.00
CA ASP A 568 -39.07 1.56 -36.49
C ASP A 568 -39.70 0.14 -36.28
N SER A 569 -40.66 -0.17 -35.38
CA SER A 569 -42.11 0.16 -35.23
C SER A 569 -43.12 -0.71 -36.01
N SER A 570 -44.06 -1.36 -35.29
CA SER A 570 -45.42 -1.71 -35.75
C SER A 570 -46.34 -2.05 -34.55
N GLU A 571 -47.65 -2.27 -34.78
CA GLU A 571 -48.70 -2.09 -33.77
C GLU A 571 -49.48 -3.35 -33.32
N MET A 572 -49.89 -3.32 -32.05
CA MET A 572 -51.15 -3.78 -31.43
C MET A 572 -51.76 -5.19 -31.71
N ASP A 573 -51.76 -6.00 -30.64
CA ASP A 573 -52.78 -6.96 -30.12
C ASP A 573 -54.02 -7.38 -30.95
N PRO A 574 -54.57 -8.62 -30.79
CA PRO A 574 -54.56 -9.38 -29.51
C PRO A 574 -54.38 -10.92 -29.54
N SER A 575 -54.07 -11.47 -28.36
CA SER A 575 -54.76 -12.59 -27.68
C SER A 575 -53.94 -13.81 -27.19
N THR A 576 -54.25 -14.19 -25.94
CA THR A 576 -54.00 -15.50 -25.27
C THR A 576 -52.62 -15.79 -24.64
N GLN A 577 -52.67 -16.34 -23.41
CA GLN A 577 -51.61 -17.06 -22.65
C GLN A 577 -50.47 -16.27 -21.95
N ILE A 578 -50.82 -15.72 -20.77
CA ILE A 578 -50.14 -15.89 -19.46
C ILE A 578 -48.58 -15.92 -19.44
N SER A 579 -47.95 -14.88 -18.85
CA SER A 579 -46.77 -15.08 -17.98
C SER A 579 -46.46 -13.94 -16.98
N LEU A 580 -46.44 -14.31 -15.70
CA LEU A 580 -45.54 -13.90 -14.60
C LEU A 580 -44.69 -12.60 -14.71
N ASN A 581 -45.28 -11.40 -14.83
CA ASN A 581 -44.51 -10.15 -14.59
C ASN A 581 -45.20 -9.03 -13.76
N ARG A 582 -46.48 -9.18 -13.39
CA ARG A 582 -47.22 -8.08 -12.72
C ARG A 582 -46.81 -7.79 -11.26
N ARG A 583 -46.02 -8.65 -10.62
CA ARG A 583 -45.75 -8.58 -9.17
C ARG A 583 -44.51 -7.77 -8.76
N ALA A 584 -43.60 -7.45 -9.68
CA ALA A 584 -42.38 -6.71 -9.34
C ALA A 584 -42.65 -5.22 -9.08
N VAL A 585 -43.41 -4.57 -9.97
CA VAL A 585 -43.62 -3.11 -10.00
C VAL A 585 -44.34 -2.57 -8.75
N GLU A 586 -45.19 -3.39 -8.12
CA GLU A 586 -45.89 -3.02 -6.86
C GLU A 586 -44.93 -2.95 -5.66
N TRP A 587 -43.86 -3.75 -5.63
CA TRP A 587 -42.89 -3.73 -4.52
C TRP A 587 -41.91 -2.55 -4.62
N ASP A 588 -41.45 -2.16 -5.81
CA ASP A 588 -40.60 -0.98 -5.96
C ASP A 588 -41.36 0.32 -5.64
N THR A 589 -42.59 0.44 -6.12
CA THR A 589 -43.41 1.64 -5.88
C THR A 589 -43.83 1.77 -4.41
N THR A 590 -44.10 0.67 -3.70
CA THR A 590 -44.34 0.70 -2.25
C THR A 590 -43.05 0.91 -1.44
N GLY A 591 -41.94 0.27 -1.82
CA GLY A 591 -40.62 0.43 -1.20
C GLY A 591 -40.09 1.87 -1.27
N GLN A 592 -40.11 2.49 -2.45
CA GLN A 592 -39.73 3.90 -2.61
C GLN A 592 -40.64 4.84 -1.81
N ASN A 593 -41.96 4.58 -1.77
CA ASN A 593 -42.88 5.34 -0.93
C ASN A 593 -42.57 5.19 0.57
N LEU A 594 -42.22 3.99 1.03
CA LEU A 594 -41.84 3.75 2.43
C LEU A 594 -40.56 4.49 2.79
N ILE A 595 -39.54 4.47 1.92
CA ILE A 595 -38.30 5.23 2.09
C ILE A 595 -38.58 6.75 2.12
N LYS A 596 -39.45 7.25 1.24
CA LYS A 596 -39.86 8.67 1.19
C LYS A 596 -40.64 9.11 2.44
N LYS A 597 -41.47 8.22 3.00
CA LYS A 597 -42.16 8.40 4.30
C LYS A 597 -41.18 8.38 5.48
N VAL A 598 -40.22 7.44 5.52
CA VAL A 598 -39.19 7.37 6.58
C VAL A 598 -38.27 8.59 6.55
N ARG A 599 -37.88 9.08 5.37
CA ARG A 599 -37.07 10.30 5.22
C ARG A 599 -37.80 11.54 5.74
N ASN A 600 -39.08 11.70 5.39
CA ASN A 600 -39.96 12.73 5.96
C ASN A 600 -40.12 12.61 7.49
N LEU A 601 -40.33 11.40 8.00
CA LEU A 601 -40.50 11.17 9.43
C LEU A 601 -39.23 11.54 10.22
N ARG A 602 -38.04 11.18 9.71
CA ARG A 602 -36.76 11.61 10.28
C ARG A 602 -36.61 13.13 10.26
N GLN A 603 -36.92 13.81 9.15
CA GLN A 603 -36.88 15.28 9.09
C GLN A 603 -37.84 15.94 10.09
N ARG A 604 -39.08 15.45 10.21
CA ARG A 604 -40.06 15.94 11.20
C ARG A 604 -39.60 15.70 12.64
N LEU A 605 -38.99 14.55 12.94
CA LEU A 605 -38.43 14.27 14.27
C LEU A 605 -37.24 15.18 14.59
N THR A 606 -36.33 15.43 13.64
CA THR A 606 -35.22 16.38 13.81
C THR A 606 -35.72 17.81 14.01
N ALA A 607 -36.74 18.25 13.28
CA ALA A 607 -37.38 19.56 13.49
C ALA A 607 -38.04 19.66 14.88
N ARG A 608 -38.76 18.63 15.31
CA ARG A 608 -39.40 18.58 16.64
C ARG A 608 -38.38 18.50 17.79
N ALA A 609 -37.21 17.90 17.55
CA ALA A 609 -36.08 17.94 18.48
C ALA A 609 -35.46 19.34 18.57
N ARG A 610 -35.24 20.02 17.43
CA ARG A 610 -34.74 21.41 17.40
C ARG A 610 -35.65 22.39 18.14
N HIS A 611 -36.97 22.32 17.91
CA HIS A 611 -37.94 23.14 18.66
C HIS A 611 -37.91 22.88 20.18
N ARG A 612 -37.67 21.65 20.63
CA ARG A 612 -37.50 21.34 22.07
C ARG A 612 -36.24 21.92 22.70
N CYS A 613 -35.27 22.37 21.91
CA CYS A 613 -34.03 22.97 22.39
C CYS A 613 -34.05 24.52 22.36
N GLN A 614 -35.18 25.16 22.00
CA GLN A 614 -35.25 26.62 21.77
C GLN A 614 -36.33 27.37 22.58
N THR A 615 -37.06 26.71 23.48
CA THR A 615 -38.02 27.37 24.40
C THR A 615 -37.66 27.12 25.87
N PRO A 616 -36.91 28.05 26.51
CA PRO A 616 -36.77 28.07 27.96
C PRO A 616 -38.04 28.66 28.59
N HIS A 617 -38.75 27.88 29.41
CA HIS A 617 -39.83 28.40 30.24
C HIS A 617 -39.45 28.35 31.72
N LEU A 618 -39.21 29.53 32.28
CA LEU A 618 -39.32 29.80 33.71
C LEU A 618 -40.79 29.65 34.13
N LEU A 619 -41.04 28.94 35.23
CA LEU A 619 -41.79 29.44 36.41
C LEU A 619 -42.15 28.31 37.40
N ALA A 620 -42.02 28.63 38.70
CA ALA A 620 -42.51 27.92 39.89
C ALA A 620 -42.12 26.42 40.07
N ALA A 621 -41.68 25.96 41.24
CA ALA A 621 -41.76 26.57 42.58
C ALA A 621 -40.40 26.56 43.30
#